data_AF-A0AA40A9U5-F1
#
_entry.id   AF-A0AA40A9U5-F1
#
_cell.length_a   1.000
_cell.length_b   1.000
_cell.length_c   1.000
_cell.angle_alpha   90.00
_cell.angle_beta   90.00
_cell.angle_gamma   90.00
#
_symmetry.space_group_name_H-M   'P 1'
#
loop_
_entity.id
_entity.type
_entity.pdbx_description
1 polymer ?
#
loop_
_entity_poly.entity_id
_entity_poly.type
_entity_poly.pdbx_seq_one_letter_code
_entity_poly.pdbx_strand_id
1 'polypeptide(L)'
;MLQLAAKPIQQLARLVRPLSKVPRRVWRWVIRFAVLAAVVPLLLQWLIAYLVGSDARLLPPQLLSAKNLLIVTAHPDDECLFFAPSILGVLDRNKAVVGGLLVMSKGNNYGVGDLRRLELKGSCGALGIADERCIALDHADLQDNPHVWWDTELMERIVHEHVRKWQIDAIITFDEGGVSGHINHRAVSAAVSNYASTNPQAPVAFALTTTALPRKYTVLGDLPLTALPFLWRIIEALSFPAQTADPQDGGRVLVANTWRRYLVTREAFAQHPSQYTWDRNLYMILSRYVWFNDLKRIPRAVEEPMHNLHS
;
A
#
# COMPACT_ATOMS: atom_id res chain seq x y z
N MET A 1 45.67 -41.11 20.39
CA MET A 1 44.59 -40.47 19.60
C MET A 1 44.28 -39.11 20.20
N LEU A 2 44.82 -38.02 19.65
CA LEU A 2 44.34 -36.64 19.91
C LEU A 2 45.06 -35.66 18.97
N GLN A 3 44.71 -35.71 17.70
CA GLN A 3 45.01 -34.65 16.73
C GLN A 3 43.84 -34.57 15.75
N LEU A 4 42.75 -33.88 16.11
CA LEU A 4 41.65 -33.54 15.20
C LEU A 4 40.70 -32.53 15.87
N ALA A 5 41.15 -31.30 16.13
CA ALA A 5 40.25 -30.24 16.61
C ALA A 5 40.67 -28.78 16.34
N ALA A 6 41.67 -28.51 15.49
CA ALA A 6 42.16 -27.12 15.28
C ALA A 6 41.76 -26.46 13.94
N LYS A 7 41.06 -27.18 13.04
CA LYS A 7 40.74 -26.69 11.69
C LYS A 7 39.59 -25.67 11.58
N PRO A 8 38.51 -25.67 12.41
CA PRO A 8 37.39 -24.74 12.19
C PRO A 8 37.69 -23.30 12.63
N ILE A 9 38.51 -23.11 13.68
CA ILE A 9 38.83 -21.79 14.24
C ILE A 9 39.76 -20.99 13.31
N GLN A 10 40.70 -21.65 12.64
CA GLN A 10 41.60 -21.01 11.68
C GLN A 10 40.89 -20.57 10.39
N GLN A 11 39.79 -21.23 10.00
CA GLN A 11 38.98 -20.85 8.85
C GLN A 11 38.10 -19.61 9.14
N LEU A 12 37.50 -19.52 10.34
CA LEU A 12 36.79 -18.32 10.81
C LEU A 12 37.70 -17.09 10.90
N ALA A 13 38.93 -17.24 11.41
CA ALA A 13 39.89 -16.15 11.47
C ALA A 13 40.34 -15.63 10.09
N ARG A 14 40.29 -16.46 9.03
CA ARG A 14 40.60 -16.05 7.66
C ARG A 14 39.47 -15.26 7.00
N LEU A 15 38.22 -15.51 7.38
CA LEU A 15 37.05 -14.76 6.91
C LEU A 15 36.97 -13.34 7.52
N VAL A 16 37.51 -13.13 8.73
CA VAL A 16 37.50 -11.82 9.44
C VAL A 16 38.73 -10.95 9.14
N ARG A 17 39.80 -11.52 8.56
CA ARG A 17 41.04 -10.81 8.17
C ARG A 17 40.89 -9.65 7.16
N PRO A 18 39.86 -9.53 6.29
CA PRO A 18 39.76 -8.37 5.41
C PRO A 18 39.29 -7.09 6.13
N LEU A 19 38.57 -7.21 7.25
CA LEU A 19 37.93 -6.06 7.93
C LEU A 19 38.91 -5.22 8.75
N SER A 20 39.97 -5.83 9.28
CA SER A 20 41.00 -5.14 10.10
C SER A 20 42.00 -4.33 9.28
N LYS A 21 42.02 -4.49 7.94
CA LYS A 21 42.88 -3.73 7.02
C LYS A 21 42.20 -2.51 6.38
N VAL A 22 40.91 -2.32 6.62
CA VAL A 22 40.17 -1.17 6.09
C VAL A 22 40.65 0.10 6.81
N PRO A 23 41.12 1.14 6.09
CA PRO A 23 41.62 2.36 6.73
C PRO A 23 40.58 2.98 7.67
N ARG A 24 41.02 3.50 8.83
CA ARG A 24 40.13 4.20 9.79
C ARG A 24 39.28 5.28 9.13
N ARG A 25 39.79 5.94 8.08
CA ARG A 25 39.03 6.92 7.27
C ARG A 25 37.86 6.28 6.54
N VAL A 26 38.02 5.11 5.94
CA VAL A 26 36.95 4.37 5.26
C VAL A 26 35.89 3.92 6.26
N TRP A 27 36.30 3.39 7.43
CA TRP A 27 35.38 3.03 8.51
C TRP A 27 34.52 4.20 9.00
N ARG A 28 35.08 5.42 9.10
CA ARG A 28 34.30 6.62 9.45
C ARG A 28 33.21 6.90 8.41
N TRP A 29 33.51 6.74 7.11
CA TRP A 29 32.51 6.92 6.05
C TRP A 29 31.44 5.84 6.07
N VAL A 30 31.82 4.58 6.29
CA VAL A 30 30.88 3.46 6.45
C VAL A 30 29.91 3.71 7.60
N ILE A 31 30.43 4.11 8.77
CA ILE A 31 29.59 4.42 9.94
C ILE A 31 28.68 5.61 9.65
N ARG A 32 29.18 6.69 9.05
CA ARG A 32 28.37 7.86 8.68
C ARG A 32 27.24 7.48 7.73
N PHE A 33 27.54 6.69 6.70
CA PHE A 33 26.53 6.21 5.76
C PHE A 33 25.49 5.33 6.45
N ALA A 34 25.92 4.40 7.32
CA ALA A 34 25.02 3.55 8.07
C ALA A 34 24.09 4.35 9.00
N VAL A 35 24.62 5.36 9.70
CA VAL A 35 23.83 6.26 10.53
C VAL A 35 22.81 7.04 9.69
N LEU A 36 23.23 7.61 8.56
CA LEU A 36 22.31 8.33 7.66
C LEU A 36 21.23 7.40 7.10
N ALA A 37 21.59 6.19 6.67
CA ALA A 37 20.65 5.20 6.15
C ALA A 37 19.63 4.75 7.21
N ALA A 38 19.95 4.82 8.51
CA ALA A 38 19.01 4.54 9.59
C ALA A 38 18.16 5.76 9.98
N VAL A 39 18.78 6.93 10.10
CA VAL A 39 18.13 8.15 10.64
C VAL A 39 17.24 8.82 9.59
N VAL A 40 17.67 8.93 8.34
CA VAL A 40 16.92 9.65 7.29
C VAL A 40 15.53 9.05 7.07
N PRO A 41 15.34 7.72 6.93
CA PRO A 41 14.02 7.12 6.83
C PRO A 41 13.11 7.41 8.03
N LEU A 42 13.65 7.40 9.25
CA LEU A 42 12.88 7.66 10.47
C LEU A 42 12.44 9.12 10.56
N LEU A 43 13.34 10.07 10.26
CA LEU A 43 13.01 11.49 10.23
C LEU A 43 11.98 11.79 9.13
N LEU A 44 12.14 11.18 7.96
CA LEU A 44 11.23 11.36 6.84
C LEU A 44 9.86 10.73 7.12
N GLN A 45 9.82 9.56 7.76
CA GLN A 45 8.58 8.95 8.21
C GLN A 45 7.89 9.85 9.23
N TRP A 46 8.63 10.39 10.20
CA TRP A 46 8.07 11.29 11.20
C TRP A 46 7.51 12.56 10.55
N LEU A 47 8.29 13.16 9.65
CA LEU A 47 7.89 14.35 8.89
C LEU A 47 6.59 14.11 8.11
N ILE A 48 6.54 13.05 7.30
CA ILE A 48 5.40 12.74 6.44
C ILE A 48 4.19 12.28 7.26
N ALA A 49 4.38 11.43 8.27
CA ALA A 49 3.27 10.86 9.01
C ALA A 49 2.61 11.86 9.97
N TYR A 50 3.38 12.76 10.57
CA TYR A 50 2.90 13.64 11.65
C TYR A 50 2.80 15.12 11.27
N LEU A 51 3.68 15.64 10.41
CA LEU A 51 3.70 17.08 10.11
C LEU A 51 2.99 17.43 8.81
N VAL A 52 3.41 16.83 7.69
CA VAL A 52 2.93 17.22 6.36
C VAL A 52 1.91 16.26 5.75
N GLY A 53 1.61 15.15 6.42
CA GLY A 53 0.83 14.08 5.82
C GLY A 53 -0.56 14.48 5.37
N SER A 54 -1.18 15.47 6.04
CA SER A 54 -2.51 15.99 5.72
C SER A 54 -2.49 17.09 4.65
N ASP A 55 -1.32 17.48 4.14
CA ASP A 55 -1.20 18.48 3.10
C ASP A 55 -1.74 17.94 1.76
N ALA A 56 -2.51 18.77 1.06
CA ALA A 56 -3.19 18.41 -0.16
C ALA A 56 -2.23 18.01 -1.31
N ARG A 57 -0.93 18.34 -1.23
CA ARG A 57 0.05 17.94 -2.24
C ARG A 57 0.55 16.50 -2.05
N LEU A 58 0.42 15.93 -0.85
CA LEU A 58 0.81 14.55 -0.54
C LEU A 58 -0.39 13.60 -0.55
N LEU A 59 -1.51 14.02 0.01
CA LEU A 59 -2.80 13.32 -0.07
C LEU A 59 -3.77 14.23 -0.82
N PRO A 60 -4.05 13.97 -2.11
CA PRO A 60 -4.74 14.93 -2.97
C PRO A 60 -6.17 15.20 -2.50
N PRO A 61 -6.74 16.39 -2.83
CA PRO A 61 -8.08 16.78 -2.39
C PRO A 61 -9.14 15.73 -2.70
N GLN A 62 -9.04 15.03 -3.82
CA GLN A 62 -10.01 14.01 -4.21
C GLN A 62 -10.07 12.81 -3.24
N LEU A 63 -9.02 12.57 -2.45
CA LEU A 63 -9.03 11.59 -1.35
C LEU A 63 -9.37 12.24 0.00
N LEU A 64 -8.92 13.48 0.24
CA LEU A 64 -9.20 14.21 1.49
C LEU A 64 -10.67 14.65 1.64
N SER A 65 -11.32 15.01 0.53
CA SER A 65 -12.68 15.54 0.48
C SER A 65 -13.72 14.53 -0.02
N ALA A 66 -13.30 13.32 -0.40
CA ALA A 66 -14.23 12.23 -0.71
C ALA A 66 -15.19 12.01 0.45
N LYS A 67 -16.49 11.87 0.18
CA LYS A 67 -17.47 11.50 1.21
C LYS A 67 -17.53 9.98 1.35
N ASN A 68 -17.40 9.27 0.23
CA ASN A 68 -17.42 7.82 0.17
C ASN A 68 -16.17 7.28 -0.54
N LEU A 69 -15.34 6.56 0.20
CA LEU A 69 -14.13 5.91 -0.30
C LEU A 69 -14.39 4.42 -0.51
N LEU A 70 -14.04 3.88 -1.68
CA LEU A 70 -14.06 2.45 -1.95
C LEU A 70 -12.64 1.90 -2.06
N ILE A 71 -12.38 0.79 -1.39
CA ILE A 71 -11.18 -0.02 -1.59
C ILE A 71 -11.62 -1.30 -2.29
N VAL A 72 -10.95 -1.65 -3.38
CA VAL A 72 -11.22 -2.88 -4.13
C VAL A 72 -10.00 -3.79 -4.05
N THR A 73 -10.18 -4.99 -3.48
CA THR A 73 -9.10 -5.98 -3.32
C THR A 73 -9.53 -7.35 -3.84
N ALA A 74 -8.61 -8.31 -3.86
CA ALA A 74 -8.86 -9.65 -4.40
C ALA A 74 -9.29 -10.62 -3.30
N HIS A 75 -8.60 -10.61 -2.16
CA HIS A 75 -8.79 -11.58 -1.08
C HIS A 75 -8.92 -10.90 0.29
N PRO A 76 -9.52 -11.58 1.28
CA PRO A 76 -9.49 -11.12 2.66
C PRO A 76 -8.05 -11.14 3.17
N ASP A 77 -7.61 -10.06 3.84
CA ASP A 77 -6.26 -9.72 4.32
C ASP A 77 -5.48 -8.71 3.47
N ASP A 78 -5.80 -8.58 2.18
CA ASP A 78 -5.19 -7.60 1.30
C ASP A 78 -5.30 -6.17 1.89
N GLU A 79 -6.42 -5.87 2.55
CA GLU A 79 -6.71 -4.56 3.13
C GLU A 79 -5.70 -4.16 4.21
N CYS A 80 -5.25 -5.11 5.03
CA CYS A 80 -4.32 -4.85 6.13
C CYS A 80 -2.86 -5.12 5.74
N LEU A 81 -2.59 -6.05 4.81
CA LEU A 81 -1.25 -6.29 4.28
C LEU A 81 -0.77 -5.15 3.38
N PHE A 82 -1.64 -4.60 2.52
CA PHE A 82 -1.21 -3.70 1.45
C PHE A 82 -1.75 -2.28 1.59
N PHE A 83 -3.01 -2.13 2.02
CA PHE A 83 -3.74 -0.87 1.89
C PHE A 83 -3.94 -0.09 3.20
N ALA A 84 -3.59 -0.65 4.35
CA ALA A 84 -3.85 -0.02 5.63
C ALA A 84 -3.32 1.43 5.74
N PRO A 85 -2.10 1.78 5.26
CA PRO A 85 -1.68 3.18 5.26
C PRO A 85 -2.57 4.09 4.43
N SER A 86 -3.07 3.64 3.28
CA SER A 86 -3.98 4.41 2.44
C SER A 86 -5.37 4.55 3.07
N ILE A 87 -5.91 3.46 3.61
CA ILE A 87 -7.22 3.43 4.29
C ILE A 87 -7.20 4.36 5.51
N LEU A 88 -6.26 4.17 6.43
CA LEU A 88 -6.11 4.99 7.63
C LEU A 88 -5.65 6.41 7.28
N GLY A 89 -4.92 6.58 6.17
CA GLY A 89 -4.58 7.86 5.58
C GLY A 89 -5.77 8.77 5.37
N VAL A 90 -6.92 8.20 5.01
CA VAL A 90 -8.17 8.92 4.76
C VAL A 90 -9.10 8.83 5.98
N LEU A 91 -9.51 7.61 6.37
CA LEU A 91 -10.57 7.37 7.36
C LEU A 91 -10.17 7.73 8.79
N ASP A 92 -8.88 7.65 9.14
CA ASP A 92 -8.43 8.09 10.46
C ASP A 92 -8.27 9.62 10.54
N ARG A 93 -8.08 10.30 9.41
CA ARG A 93 -7.94 11.77 9.36
C ARG A 93 -9.27 12.49 9.37
N ASN A 94 -10.25 11.98 8.63
CA ASN A 94 -11.55 12.62 8.50
C ASN A 94 -12.66 11.59 8.76
N LYS A 95 -13.27 11.68 9.94
CA LYS A 95 -14.34 10.78 10.39
C LYS A 95 -15.67 10.99 9.67
N ALA A 96 -15.79 12.04 8.85
CA ALA A 96 -16.94 12.23 7.97
C ALA A 96 -16.85 11.38 6.70
N VAL A 97 -15.66 10.86 6.35
CA VAL A 97 -15.50 9.97 5.19
C VAL A 97 -15.99 8.57 5.57
N VAL A 98 -16.88 8.02 4.77
CA VAL A 98 -17.39 6.66 4.95
C VAL A 98 -16.64 5.72 4.01
N GLY A 99 -15.84 4.82 4.58
CA GLY A 99 -15.12 3.79 3.83
C GLY A 99 -16.02 2.61 3.44
N GLY A 100 -15.66 1.94 2.36
CA GLY A 100 -16.15 0.63 1.97
C GLY A 100 -15.02 -0.24 1.41
N LEU A 101 -15.11 -1.54 1.65
CA LEU A 101 -14.20 -2.56 1.16
C LEU A 101 -14.98 -3.58 0.33
N LEU A 102 -14.61 -3.74 -0.92
CA LEU A 102 -15.13 -4.74 -1.84
C LEU A 102 -14.01 -5.71 -2.20
N VAL A 103 -14.14 -6.95 -1.72
CA VAL A 103 -13.20 -8.04 -1.94
C VAL A 103 -13.80 -9.01 -2.96
N MET A 104 -13.12 -9.20 -4.10
CA MET A 104 -13.68 -9.96 -5.23
C MET A 104 -13.89 -11.45 -4.96
N SER A 105 -13.19 -12.00 -3.96
CA SER A 105 -13.33 -13.40 -3.56
C SER A 105 -13.26 -13.54 -2.04
N LYS A 106 -14.00 -14.50 -1.49
CA LYS A 106 -13.86 -14.91 -0.08
C LYS A 106 -12.55 -15.66 0.23
N GLY A 107 -11.67 -15.86 -0.75
CA GLY A 107 -10.36 -16.49 -0.53
C GLY A 107 -10.45 -17.97 -0.21
N ASN A 108 -11.31 -18.71 -0.93
CA ASN A 108 -11.67 -20.09 -0.60
C ASN A 108 -10.71 -21.16 -1.17
N ASN A 109 -9.48 -20.81 -1.59
CA ASN A 109 -8.55 -21.76 -2.21
C ASN A 109 -8.18 -22.95 -1.29
N TYR A 110 -8.30 -22.77 0.03
CA TYR A 110 -8.07 -23.81 1.05
C TYR A 110 -9.37 -24.35 1.69
N GLY A 111 -10.55 -24.02 1.15
CA GLY A 111 -11.84 -24.47 1.70
C GLY A 111 -12.30 -23.76 2.98
N VAL A 112 -11.67 -22.63 3.35
CA VAL A 112 -11.97 -21.86 4.58
C VAL A 112 -12.51 -20.45 4.31
N GLY A 113 -13.05 -20.21 3.12
CA GLY A 113 -13.46 -18.87 2.67
C GLY A 113 -14.60 -18.26 3.50
N ASP A 114 -15.52 -19.08 4.03
CA ASP A 114 -16.60 -18.57 4.89
C ASP A 114 -16.07 -18.06 6.23
N LEU A 115 -15.05 -18.73 6.79
CA LEU A 115 -14.33 -18.24 7.98
C LEU A 115 -13.62 -16.92 7.66
N ARG A 116 -12.86 -16.86 6.55
CA ARG A 116 -12.14 -15.65 6.14
C ARG A 116 -13.07 -14.45 5.89
N ARG A 117 -14.29 -14.70 5.42
CA ARG A 117 -15.32 -13.65 5.28
C ARG A 117 -15.77 -13.09 6.64
N LEU A 118 -15.84 -13.92 7.68
CA LEU A 118 -16.14 -13.47 9.05
C LEU A 118 -14.95 -12.70 9.65
N GLU A 119 -13.73 -13.23 9.49
CA GLU A 119 -12.48 -12.59 9.91
C GLU A 119 -12.32 -11.18 9.30
N LEU A 120 -12.64 -11.05 8.01
CA LEU A 120 -12.62 -9.77 7.29
C LEU A 120 -13.47 -8.69 7.96
N LYS A 121 -14.63 -9.05 8.54
CA LYS A 121 -15.48 -8.06 9.23
C LYS A 121 -14.79 -7.46 10.44
N GLY A 122 -14.05 -8.27 11.20
CA GLY A 122 -13.22 -7.80 12.30
C GLY A 122 -12.13 -6.83 11.81
N SER A 123 -11.43 -7.19 10.73
CA SER A 123 -10.41 -6.32 10.13
C SER A 123 -10.97 -4.98 9.64
N CYS A 124 -12.11 -5.02 8.93
CA CYS A 124 -12.85 -3.82 8.53
C CYS A 124 -13.20 -2.93 9.73
N GLY A 125 -13.71 -3.52 10.82
CA GLY A 125 -14.01 -2.79 12.06
C GLY A 125 -12.79 -2.09 12.64
N ALA A 126 -11.64 -2.77 12.70
CA ALA A 126 -10.38 -2.18 13.15
C ALA A 126 -9.92 -1.00 12.26
N LEU A 127 -10.13 -1.11 10.94
CA LEU A 127 -9.81 -0.06 9.97
C LEU A 127 -10.84 1.07 9.89
N GLY A 128 -11.94 0.98 10.65
CA GLY A 128 -13.00 2.00 10.67
C GLY A 128 -13.98 1.91 9.50
N ILE A 129 -14.11 0.73 8.88
CA ILE A 129 -15.07 0.43 7.81
C ILE A 129 -16.28 -0.27 8.43
N ALA A 130 -17.48 0.26 8.16
CA ALA A 130 -18.73 -0.31 8.65
C ALA A 130 -19.01 -1.70 8.05
N ASP A 131 -19.64 -2.57 8.82
CA ASP A 131 -19.88 -3.97 8.43
C ASP A 131 -20.68 -4.06 7.11
N GLU A 132 -21.66 -3.18 6.94
CA GLU A 132 -22.56 -3.14 5.77
C GLU A 132 -21.83 -2.71 4.48
N ARG A 133 -20.65 -2.10 4.62
CA ARG A 133 -19.77 -1.70 3.51
C ARG A 133 -18.50 -2.54 3.43
N CYS A 134 -18.44 -3.66 4.14
CA CYS A 134 -17.34 -4.62 4.07
C CYS A 134 -17.85 -5.93 3.46
N ILE A 135 -17.55 -6.17 2.18
CA ILE A 135 -18.09 -7.29 1.42
C ILE A 135 -16.94 -8.14 0.85
N ALA A 136 -17.00 -9.45 1.09
CA ALA A 136 -16.26 -10.44 0.30
C ALA A 136 -17.24 -11.30 -0.49
N LEU A 137 -17.04 -11.33 -1.80
CA LEU A 137 -17.93 -12.01 -2.73
C LEU A 137 -17.70 -13.52 -2.74
N ASP A 138 -18.76 -14.23 -3.06
CA ASP A 138 -18.74 -15.66 -3.33
C ASP A 138 -19.36 -15.91 -4.71
N HIS A 139 -18.62 -15.51 -5.76
CA HIS A 139 -19.05 -15.66 -7.14
C HIS A 139 -18.35 -16.86 -7.77
N ALA A 140 -19.06 -17.70 -8.52
CA ALA A 140 -18.51 -18.92 -9.12
C ALA A 140 -17.29 -18.63 -10.02
N ASP A 141 -17.34 -17.55 -10.78
CA ASP A 141 -16.27 -17.15 -11.71
C ASP A 141 -15.11 -16.35 -11.05
N LEU A 142 -15.24 -15.99 -9.76
CA LEU A 142 -14.24 -15.21 -9.01
C LEU A 142 -13.68 -16.00 -7.81
N GLN A 143 -13.64 -17.33 -7.92
CA GLN A 143 -13.05 -18.16 -6.88
C GLN A 143 -11.53 -17.95 -6.83
N ASP A 144 -10.98 -17.90 -5.62
CA ASP A 144 -9.54 -17.74 -5.37
C ASP A 144 -8.76 -18.91 -5.98
N ASN A 145 -8.08 -18.61 -7.08
CA ASN A 145 -7.17 -19.51 -7.76
C ASN A 145 -5.97 -18.73 -8.30
N PRO A 146 -4.73 -19.01 -7.84
CA PRO A 146 -3.54 -18.25 -8.24
C PRO A 146 -3.09 -18.49 -9.68
N HIS A 147 -3.80 -19.32 -10.45
CA HIS A 147 -3.49 -19.66 -11.83
C HIS A 147 -4.56 -19.21 -12.84
N VAL A 148 -5.68 -18.65 -12.36
CA VAL A 148 -6.81 -18.26 -13.21
C VAL A 148 -6.91 -16.75 -13.28
N TRP A 149 -7.01 -16.21 -14.50
CA TRP A 149 -7.37 -14.81 -14.68
C TRP A 149 -8.89 -14.65 -14.56
N TRP A 150 -9.35 -13.80 -13.65
CA TRP A 150 -10.78 -13.53 -13.47
C TRP A 150 -11.36 -12.66 -14.59
N ASP A 151 -12.65 -12.85 -14.87
CA ASP A 151 -13.38 -12.07 -15.88
C ASP A 151 -13.41 -10.58 -15.52
N THR A 152 -12.74 -9.78 -16.34
CA THR A 152 -12.62 -8.34 -16.20
C THR A 152 -13.99 -7.63 -16.32
N GLU A 153 -14.83 -8.01 -17.29
CA GLU A 153 -16.12 -7.35 -17.51
C GLU A 153 -17.10 -7.64 -16.37
N LEU A 154 -17.06 -8.85 -15.83
CA LEU A 154 -17.83 -9.21 -14.64
C LEU A 154 -17.44 -8.34 -13.44
N MET A 155 -16.13 -8.23 -13.16
CA MET A 155 -15.64 -7.39 -12.06
C MET A 155 -15.98 -5.92 -12.27
N GLU A 156 -15.93 -5.41 -13.49
CA GLU A 156 -16.36 -4.04 -13.81
C GLU A 156 -17.83 -3.79 -13.50
N ARG A 157 -18.72 -4.72 -13.88
CA ARG A 157 -20.16 -4.62 -13.54
C ARG A 157 -20.36 -4.58 -12.03
N ILE A 158 -19.68 -5.47 -11.30
CA ILE A 158 -19.76 -5.53 -9.83
C ILE A 158 -19.25 -4.23 -9.20
N VAL A 159 -18.10 -3.70 -9.66
CA VAL A 159 -17.57 -2.42 -9.18
C VAL A 159 -18.55 -1.30 -9.47
N HIS A 160 -19.09 -1.23 -10.69
CA HIS A 160 -20.09 -0.22 -11.09
C HIS A 160 -21.32 -0.24 -10.18
N GLU A 161 -21.86 -1.42 -9.90
CA GLU A 161 -23.00 -1.60 -9.00
C GLU A 161 -22.70 -1.06 -7.59
N HIS A 162 -21.54 -1.37 -7.02
CA HIS A 162 -21.15 -0.91 -5.69
C HIS A 162 -20.83 0.59 -5.66
N VAL A 163 -20.24 1.12 -6.72
CA VAL A 163 -20.02 2.57 -6.90
C VAL A 163 -21.36 3.31 -6.82
N ARG A 164 -22.38 2.84 -7.54
CA ARG A 164 -23.72 3.45 -7.51
C ARG A 164 -24.42 3.22 -6.17
N LYS A 165 -24.35 2.01 -5.62
CA LYS A 165 -24.99 1.65 -4.33
C LYS A 165 -24.47 2.49 -3.18
N TRP A 166 -23.16 2.73 -3.14
CA TRP A 166 -22.51 3.45 -2.03
C TRP A 166 -22.16 4.91 -2.34
N GLN A 167 -22.54 5.40 -3.52
CA GLN A 167 -22.29 6.77 -3.98
C GLN A 167 -20.80 7.15 -3.86
N ILE A 168 -19.94 6.26 -4.38
CA ILE A 168 -18.49 6.34 -4.23
C ILE A 168 -17.92 7.56 -4.98
N ASP A 169 -17.03 8.31 -4.32
CA ASP A 169 -16.34 9.48 -4.89
C ASP A 169 -14.89 9.16 -5.32
N ALA A 170 -14.26 8.19 -4.64
CA ALA A 170 -12.90 7.76 -4.93
C ALA A 170 -12.71 6.25 -4.71
N ILE A 171 -11.84 5.65 -5.52
CA ILE A 171 -11.48 4.23 -5.50
C ILE A 171 -9.97 4.09 -5.24
N ILE A 172 -9.58 3.14 -4.40
CA ILE A 172 -8.19 2.68 -4.24
C ILE A 172 -8.12 1.18 -4.57
N THR A 173 -7.13 0.78 -5.35
CA THR A 173 -6.96 -0.62 -5.82
C THR A 173 -5.49 -0.94 -6.09
N PHE A 174 -5.22 -2.14 -6.61
CA PHE A 174 -3.91 -2.58 -7.10
C PHE A 174 -3.51 -1.90 -8.42
N ASP A 175 -2.20 -1.77 -8.65
CA ASP A 175 -1.66 -1.51 -9.98
C ASP A 175 -1.45 -2.82 -10.78
N GLU A 176 -0.95 -2.68 -12.01
CA GLU A 176 -0.74 -3.78 -12.96
C GLU A 176 0.22 -4.88 -12.48
N GLY A 177 1.04 -4.55 -11.47
CA GLY A 177 1.98 -5.47 -10.84
C GLY A 177 1.37 -6.31 -9.71
N GLY A 178 0.19 -5.95 -9.19
CA GLY A 178 -0.53 -6.74 -8.19
C GLY A 178 0.27 -7.00 -6.90
N VAL A 179 1.16 -6.07 -6.52
CA VAL A 179 2.11 -6.10 -5.40
C VAL A 179 3.19 -7.19 -5.51
N SER A 180 2.80 -8.45 -5.69
CA SER A 180 3.67 -9.63 -5.79
C SER A 180 3.56 -10.35 -7.14
N GLY A 181 2.77 -9.82 -8.08
CA GLY A 181 2.47 -10.48 -9.34
C GLY A 181 1.30 -11.45 -9.28
N HIS A 182 0.55 -11.51 -8.17
CA HIS A 182 -0.59 -12.41 -8.00
C HIS A 182 -1.65 -12.15 -9.09
N ILE A 183 -2.07 -13.20 -9.79
CA ILE A 183 -2.92 -13.07 -10.98
C ILE A 183 -4.26 -12.38 -10.67
N ASN A 184 -4.91 -12.75 -9.56
CA ASN A 184 -6.17 -12.12 -9.12
C ASN A 184 -6.00 -10.63 -8.80
N HIS A 185 -4.87 -10.20 -8.23
CA HIS A 185 -4.63 -8.78 -7.92
C HIS A 185 -4.49 -7.98 -9.22
N ARG A 186 -3.80 -8.56 -10.21
CA ARG A 186 -3.64 -7.98 -11.55
C ARG A 186 -4.97 -7.93 -12.30
N ALA A 187 -5.82 -8.95 -12.14
CA ALA A 187 -7.15 -8.98 -12.72
C ALA A 187 -8.06 -7.89 -12.11
N VAL A 188 -8.03 -7.72 -10.78
CA VAL A 188 -8.69 -6.59 -10.10
C VAL A 188 -8.17 -5.24 -10.61
N SER A 189 -6.86 -5.09 -10.77
CA SER A 189 -6.27 -3.87 -11.32
C SER A 189 -6.76 -3.58 -12.75
N ALA A 190 -6.80 -4.60 -13.61
CA ALA A 190 -7.28 -4.47 -14.99
C ALA A 190 -8.75 -4.03 -15.03
N ALA A 191 -9.62 -4.64 -14.23
CA ALA A 191 -11.04 -4.30 -14.19
C ALA A 191 -11.28 -2.87 -13.67
N VAL A 192 -10.67 -2.49 -12.56
CA VAL A 192 -10.83 -1.13 -12.02
C VAL A 192 -10.22 -0.08 -12.97
N SER A 193 -9.10 -0.40 -13.62
CA SER A 193 -8.46 0.49 -14.60
C SER A 193 -9.33 0.67 -15.83
N ASN A 194 -9.89 -0.40 -16.37
CA ASN A 194 -10.78 -0.33 -17.53
C ASN A 194 -12.10 0.38 -17.18
N TYR A 195 -12.68 0.12 -16.00
CA TYR A 195 -13.84 0.86 -15.51
C TYR A 195 -13.57 2.37 -15.43
N ALA A 196 -12.43 2.78 -14.86
CA ALA A 196 -12.05 4.18 -14.74
C ALA A 196 -11.77 4.85 -16.09
N SER A 197 -11.21 4.12 -17.05
CA SER A 197 -10.80 4.65 -18.36
C SER A 197 -11.91 4.64 -19.41
N THR A 198 -12.98 3.85 -19.23
CA THR A 198 -14.06 3.72 -20.21
C THR A 198 -15.39 4.31 -19.75
N ASN A 199 -15.61 4.43 -18.44
CA ASN A 199 -16.85 4.97 -17.91
C ASN A 199 -16.70 6.46 -17.52
N PRO A 200 -17.37 7.40 -18.20
CA PRO A 200 -17.27 8.83 -17.89
C PRO A 200 -17.77 9.20 -16.48
N GLN A 201 -18.62 8.36 -15.88
CA GLN A 201 -19.13 8.54 -14.53
C GLN A 201 -18.30 7.82 -13.46
N ALA A 202 -17.20 7.16 -13.84
CA ALA A 202 -16.35 6.48 -12.88
C ALA A 202 -15.77 7.48 -11.85
N PRO A 203 -15.76 7.15 -10.54
CA PRO A 203 -15.08 7.94 -9.52
C PRO A 203 -13.58 8.01 -9.76
N VAL A 204 -12.86 8.89 -9.05
CA VAL A 204 -11.42 8.99 -9.29
C VAL A 204 -10.78 7.73 -8.73
N ALA A 205 -9.83 7.13 -9.44
CA ALA A 205 -9.21 5.90 -9.00
C ALA A 205 -7.71 6.06 -8.81
N PHE A 206 -7.17 5.43 -7.77
CA PHE A 206 -5.75 5.40 -7.45
C PHE A 206 -5.29 3.95 -7.30
N ALA A 207 -4.16 3.63 -7.91
CA ALA A 207 -3.54 2.32 -7.86
C ALA A 207 -2.31 2.34 -6.94
N LEU A 208 -2.21 1.35 -6.06
CA LEU A 208 -1.04 1.13 -5.20
C LEU A 208 0.15 0.67 -6.03
N THR A 209 1.25 1.42 -5.98
CA THR A 209 2.45 1.11 -6.75
C THR A 209 3.09 -0.21 -6.29
N THR A 210 3.27 -1.14 -7.22
CA THR A 210 4.09 -2.34 -7.05
C THR A 210 5.57 -1.98 -7.09
N THR A 211 6.30 -2.43 -6.07
CA THR A 211 7.74 -2.26 -5.95
C THR A 211 8.51 -3.57 -5.99
N ALA A 212 9.78 -3.50 -6.39
CA ALA A 212 10.70 -4.64 -6.43
C ALA A 212 10.92 -5.25 -5.04
N LEU A 213 11.16 -6.56 -4.99
CA LEU A 213 11.31 -7.31 -3.72
C LEU A 213 12.33 -6.73 -2.73
N PRO A 214 13.53 -6.25 -3.13
CA PRO A 214 14.46 -5.67 -2.17
C PRO A 214 13.90 -4.41 -1.50
N ARG A 215 13.19 -3.56 -2.26
CA ARG A 215 12.56 -2.34 -1.74
C ARG A 215 11.37 -2.69 -0.83
N LYS A 216 10.61 -3.73 -1.19
CA LYS A 216 9.44 -4.21 -0.45
C LYS A 216 9.75 -4.52 1.01
N TYR A 217 10.87 -5.18 1.31
CA TYR A 217 11.20 -5.68 2.65
C TYR A 217 12.26 -4.85 3.38
N THR A 218 12.20 -3.52 3.25
CA THR A 218 13.15 -2.60 3.90
C THR A 218 12.54 -1.81 5.05
N VAL A 219 11.33 -2.15 5.51
CA VAL A 219 10.59 -1.37 6.52
C VAL A 219 10.40 0.07 6.02
N LEU A 220 11.19 1.02 6.50
CA LEU A 220 11.21 2.42 6.07
C LEU A 220 12.34 2.74 5.10
N GLY A 221 13.30 1.85 4.88
CA GLY A 221 14.52 2.10 4.10
C GLY A 221 14.27 2.55 2.66
N ASP A 222 13.13 2.17 2.07
CA ASP A 222 12.69 2.60 0.74
C ASP A 222 12.00 3.98 0.70
N LEU A 223 11.68 4.55 1.87
CA LEU A 223 10.95 5.82 1.96
C LEU A 223 11.72 6.99 1.34
N PRO A 224 13.05 7.18 1.55
CA PRO A 224 13.78 8.27 0.92
C PRO A 224 13.74 8.22 -0.61
N LEU A 225 13.89 7.02 -1.19
CA LEU A 225 13.82 6.83 -2.64
C LEU A 225 12.41 7.10 -3.18
N THR A 226 11.38 6.66 -2.45
CA THR A 226 9.98 6.87 -2.81
C THR A 226 9.54 8.33 -2.68
N ALA A 227 10.13 9.07 -1.74
CA ALA A 227 9.83 10.47 -1.51
C ALA A 227 10.53 11.43 -2.48
N LEU A 228 11.50 10.97 -3.29
CA LEU A 228 12.21 11.83 -4.25
C LEU A 228 11.26 12.65 -5.16
N PRO A 229 10.21 12.05 -5.77
CA PRO A 229 9.26 12.80 -6.60
C PRO A 229 8.38 13.78 -5.80
N PHE A 230 8.38 13.70 -4.48
CA PHE A 230 7.58 14.53 -3.57
C PHE A 230 8.43 15.58 -2.85
N LEU A 231 9.74 15.65 -3.06
CA LEU A 231 10.63 16.53 -2.29
C LEU A 231 10.18 17.99 -2.30
N TRP A 232 9.86 18.51 -3.49
CA TRP A 232 9.38 19.88 -3.61
C TRP A 232 8.09 20.09 -2.82
N ARG A 233 7.11 19.19 -3.00
CA ARG A 233 5.82 19.20 -2.29
C ARG A 233 5.97 19.14 -0.77
N ILE A 234 6.96 18.39 -0.26
CA ILE A 234 7.26 18.30 1.17
C ILE A 234 7.83 19.63 1.69
N ILE A 235 8.77 20.25 0.98
CA ILE A 235 9.36 21.55 1.35
C ILE A 235 8.26 22.63 1.37
N GLU A 236 7.41 22.60 0.36
CA GLU A 236 6.28 23.49 0.19
C GLU A 236 5.23 23.29 1.29
N ALA A 237 4.91 22.05 1.66
CA ALA A 237 4.03 21.72 2.79
C ALA A 237 4.54 22.19 4.15
N LEU A 238 5.87 22.22 4.34
CA LEU A 238 6.47 22.76 5.55
C LEU A 238 6.44 24.29 5.63
N SER A 239 6.58 24.95 4.48
CA SER A 239 6.68 26.40 4.40
C SER A 239 5.32 27.07 4.32
N PHE A 240 4.40 26.49 3.54
CA PHE A 240 3.09 27.04 3.21
C PHE A 240 2.04 25.91 3.16
N PRO A 241 1.54 25.42 4.31
CA PRO A 241 0.57 24.34 4.36
C PRO A 241 -0.68 24.65 3.51
N ALA A 242 -1.10 23.69 2.70
CA ALA A 242 -2.21 23.88 1.76
C ALA A 242 -3.31 22.83 1.99
N GLN A 243 -4.56 23.31 2.08
CA GLN A 243 -5.75 22.46 2.16
C GLN A 243 -6.29 22.06 0.77
N THR A 244 -5.82 22.75 -0.27
CA THR A 244 -6.14 22.49 -1.67
C THR A 244 -4.84 22.41 -2.47
N ALA A 245 -4.76 21.50 -3.43
CA ALA A 245 -3.65 21.40 -4.36
C ALA A 245 -4.16 21.55 -5.80
N ASP A 246 -3.26 21.95 -6.71
CA ASP A 246 -3.56 21.99 -8.14
C ASP A 246 -4.05 20.59 -8.59
N PRO A 247 -5.21 20.49 -9.27
CA PRO A 247 -5.67 19.24 -9.85
C PRO A 247 -4.61 18.53 -10.71
N GLN A 248 -3.73 19.27 -11.38
CA GLN A 248 -2.63 18.71 -12.19
C GLN A 248 -1.54 18.04 -11.34
N ASP A 249 -1.36 18.48 -10.09
CA ASP A 249 -0.44 17.85 -9.14
C ASP A 249 -1.03 16.56 -8.50
N GLY A 250 -2.30 16.25 -8.72
CA GLY A 250 -3.03 15.14 -8.09
C GLY A 250 -2.69 13.72 -8.59
N GLY A 251 -1.71 13.56 -9.48
CA GLY A 251 -1.39 12.27 -10.10
C GLY A 251 -0.68 11.26 -9.19
N ARG A 252 -0.10 11.70 -8.07
CA ARG A 252 0.69 10.87 -7.14
C ARG A 252 0.32 11.15 -5.70
N VAL A 253 0.28 10.10 -4.90
CA VAL A 253 -0.07 10.12 -3.48
C VAL A 253 1.08 9.53 -2.69
N LEU A 254 1.39 10.11 -1.53
CA LEU A 254 2.31 9.52 -0.55
C LEU A 254 1.71 9.61 0.84
N VAL A 255 1.42 8.47 1.44
CA VAL A 255 0.88 8.38 2.80
C VAL A 255 1.77 7.50 3.64
N ALA A 256 2.17 8.01 4.82
CA ALA A 256 2.88 7.24 5.83
C ALA A 256 1.99 7.06 7.07
N ASN A 257 2.05 5.86 7.64
CA ASN A 257 1.42 5.54 8.91
C ASN A 257 2.18 6.21 10.05
N THR A 258 1.41 6.73 11.01
CA THR A 258 1.93 6.98 12.36
C THR A 258 2.12 5.66 13.08
N TRP A 259 2.81 5.67 14.23
CA TRP A 259 2.93 4.48 15.06
C TRP A 259 1.56 3.94 15.50
N ARG A 260 0.64 4.84 15.88
CA ARG A 260 -0.75 4.49 16.20
C ARG A 260 -1.43 3.76 15.04
N ARG A 261 -1.29 4.27 13.81
CA ARG A 261 -1.90 3.63 12.63
C ARG A 261 -1.26 2.28 12.31
N TYR A 262 0.04 2.13 12.47
CA TYR A 262 0.69 0.83 12.37
C TYR A 262 0.13 -0.17 13.39
N LEU A 263 -0.12 0.23 14.64
CA LEU A 263 -0.77 -0.63 15.63
C LEU A 263 -2.21 -1.01 15.20
N VAL A 264 -2.96 -0.10 14.59
CA VAL A 264 -4.28 -0.41 14.00
C VAL A 264 -4.14 -1.38 12.83
N THR A 265 -3.13 -1.23 11.96
CA THR A 265 -2.82 -2.20 10.90
C THR A 265 -2.55 -3.59 11.48
N ARG A 266 -1.80 -3.67 12.58
CA ARG A 266 -1.51 -4.93 13.29
C ARG A 266 -2.76 -5.53 13.92
N GLU A 267 -3.62 -4.70 14.50
CA GLU A 267 -4.92 -5.12 15.04
C GLU A 267 -5.83 -5.67 13.94
N ALA A 268 -5.93 -4.98 12.80
CA ALA A 268 -6.71 -5.43 11.65
C ALA A 268 -6.22 -6.80 11.14
N PHE A 269 -4.91 -7.02 11.04
CA PHE A 269 -4.36 -8.32 10.66
C PHE A 269 -4.57 -9.41 11.74
N ALA A 270 -4.59 -9.05 13.03
CA ALA A 270 -4.89 -9.99 14.11
C ALA A 270 -6.32 -10.55 14.04
N GLN A 271 -7.22 -9.88 13.31
CA GLN A 271 -8.59 -10.35 13.04
C GLN A 271 -8.64 -11.44 11.96
N HIS A 272 -7.51 -11.80 11.34
CA HIS A 272 -7.41 -12.95 10.43
C HIS A 272 -6.61 -14.15 11.01
N PRO A 273 -7.08 -14.82 12.08
CA PRO A 273 -6.41 -16.00 12.64
C PRO A 273 -6.07 -17.09 11.62
N SER A 274 -6.96 -17.38 10.67
CA SER A 274 -6.75 -18.41 9.63
C SER A 274 -5.61 -18.08 8.66
N GLN A 275 -5.11 -16.85 8.70
CA GLN A 275 -4.13 -16.26 7.80
C GLN A 275 -2.86 -15.84 8.53
N TYR A 276 -2.76 -16.10 9.83
CA TYR A 276 -1.67 -15.66 10.69
C TYR A 276 -0.42 -16.57 10.59
N THR A 277 0.12 -16.73 9.37
CA THR A 277 1.31 -17.56 9.12
C THR A 277 2.62 -16.82 9.45
N TRP A 278 3.72 -17.55 9.62
CA TRP A 278 5.02 -16.97 10.01
C TRP A 278 5.55 -15.95 8.98
N ASP A 279 5.32 -16.21 7.68
CA ASP A 279 5.75 -15.36 6.57
C ASP A 279 4.92 -14.08 6.50
N ARG A 280 3.61 -14.16 6.77
CA ARG A 280 2.74 -12.98 6.87
C ARG A 280 3.05 -12.15 8.12
N ASN A 281 3.43 -12.78 9.22
CA ASN A 281 3.95 -12.06 10.38
C ASN A 281 5.25 -11.32 10.06
N LEU A 282 6.17 -11.96 9.35
CA LEU A 282 7.40 -11.31 8.89
C LEU A 282 7.09 -10.16 7.94
N TYR A 283 6.12 -10.33 7.04
CA TYR A 283 5.62 -9.30 6.14
C TYR A 283 5.13 -8.07 6.94
N MET A 284 4.33 -8.28 7.98
CA MET A 284 3.80 -7.20 8.82
C MET A 284 4.86 -6.40 9.58
N ILE A 285 6.10 -6.88 9.64
CA ILE A 285 7.23 -6.18 10.26
C ILE A 285 8.10 -5.53 9.19
N LEU A 286 8.47 -6.31 8.16
CA LEU A 286 9.49 -5.93 7.18
C LEU A 286 8.94 -5.19 5.96
N SER A 287 7.66 -5.37 5.63
CA SER A 287 7.09 -4.77 4.43
C SER A 287 6.97 -3.26 4.57
N ARG A 288 7.38 -2.52 3.55
CA ARG A 288 7.09 -1.08 3.49
C ARG A 288 5.60 -0.78 3.38
N TYR A 289 4.78 -1.69 2.85
CA TYR A 289 3.36 -1.45 2.60
C TYR A 289 2.51 -1.34 3.86
N VAL A 290 3.01 -1.79 5.02
CA VAL A 290 2.33 -1.56 6.31
C VAL A 290 2.73 -0.23 6.96
N TRP A 291 3.80 0.40 6.45
CA TRP A 291 4.36 1.64 6.95
C TRP A 291 4.01 2.84 6.08
N PHE A 292 4.04 2.69 4.75
CA PHE A 292 3.69 3.76 3.82
C PHE A 292 3.29 3.23 2.45
N ASN A 293 2.38 3.94 1.80
CA ASN A 293 1.95 3.67 0.44
C ASN A 293 2.28 4.86 -0.45
N ASP A 294 2.75 4.58 -1.66
CA ASP A 294 2.66 5.53 -2.76
C ASP A 294 1.64 5.02 -3.77
N LEU A 295 0.73 5.90 -4.18
CA LEU A 295 -0.31 5.58 -5.16
C LEU A 295 -0.14 6.45 -6.40
N LYS A 296 -0.61 5.95 -7.54
CA LYS A 296 -0.71 6.70 -8.79
C LYS A 296 -2.15 6.79 -9.21
N ARG A 297 -2.53 7.93 -9.75
CA ARG A 297 -3.86 8.12 -10.33
C ARG A 297 -4.02 7.28 -11.59
N ILE A 298 -5.14 6.59 -11.71
CA ILE A 298 -5.52 5.83 -12.90
C ILE A 298 -6.08 6.82 -13.93
N PRO A 299 -5.63 6.81 -15.20
CA PRO A 299 -6.16 7.67 -16.25
C PRO A 299 -7.66 7.49 -16.46
N ARG A 300 -8.37 8.58 -16.74
CA ARG A 300 -9.82 8.58 -17.03
C ARG A 300 -10.08 8.80 -18.53
N ALA A 301 -11.24 8.32 -18.98
CA ALA A 301 -11.74 8.47 -20.36
C ALA A 301 -11.72 9.91 -20.89
N VAL A 302 -11.92 10.89 -19.99
CA VAL A 302 -12.19 12.30 -20.34
C VAL A 302 -10.97 13.20 -20.11
N GLU A 303 -9.80 12.64 -19.77
CA GLU A 303 -8.56 13.44 -19.72
C GLU A 303 -7.90 13.43 -21.10
N GLU A 304 -8.49 14.17 -22.04
CA GLU A 304 -7.71 14.66 -23.17
C GLU A 304 -6.54 15.49 -22.62
N PRO A 305 -5.30 15.24 -23.05
CA PRO A 305 -4.24 16.20 -22.83
C PRO A 305 -4.67 17.49 -23.55
N MET A 306 -4.86 18.58 -22.80
CA MET A 306 -4.89 19.92 -23.39
C MET A 306 -3.51 20.18 -24.01
N HIS A 307 -3.31 19.66 -25.21
CA HIS A 307 -2.18 20.01 -26.06
C HIS A 307 -2.38 21.46 -26.47
N ASN A 308 -1.57 22.34 -25.87
CA ASN A 308 -1.21 23.70 -26.30
C ASN A 308 -2.01 24.26 -27.49
N LEU A 309 -3.13 24.92 -27.20
CA LEU A 309 -3.61 26.01 -28.04
C LEU A 309 -2.86 27.28 -27.64
N HIS A 310 -1.60 27.38 -28.07
CA HIS A 310 -0.92 28.67 -28.17
C HIS A 310 0.06 28.67 -29.34
N SER A 311 -0.35 29.44 -30.36
CA SER A 311 0.44 30.07 -31.44
C SER A 311 0.73 29.22 -32.68
#